data_AF-A0A1E4XBP2-F1
#
_entry.id   AF-A0A1E4XBP2-F1
#
_cell.length_a   1.000
_cell.length_b   1.000
_cell.length_c   1.000
_cell.angle_alpha   90.00
_cell.angle_beta   90.00
_cell.angle_gamma   90.00
#
_symmetry.space_group_name_H-M   'P 1'
#
loop_
_entity.id
_entity.type
_entity.pdbx_description
1 polymer ?
#
loop_
_entity_poly.entity_id
_entity_poly.type
_entity_poly.pdbx_seq_one_letter_code
_entity_poly.pdbx_strand_id
1 'polypeptide(L)'
;MARKPKVLPPRAWLEPRVKVARVLSLLAFLGLVGLLCGYYLFVADLHGARPWVILLIELVPLVLLAPGMLLGSARGHSWMCFVVNLYFIKGALAAYDPNRQWFGVLEMLASLAVFCTALLYVRWRHQLNRRLAEA
;
A
#
# COMPACT_ATOMS: atom_id res chain seq x y z
N MET A 1 -32.03 21.20 2.39
CA MET A 1 -32.27 19.81 2.85
C MET A 1 -31.06 19.30 3.62
N ALA A 2 -31.14 19.22 4.95
CA ALA A 2 -30.08 18.60 5.76
C ALA A 2 -30.05 17.09 5.44
N ARG A 3 -28.95 16.59 4.87
CA ARG A 3 -28.76 15.15 4.64
C ARG A 3 -28.88 14.44 5.99
N LYS A 4 -29.87 13.55 6.13
CA LYS A 4 -30.04 12.70 7.33
C LYS A 4 -28.66 12.13 7.72
N PRO A 5 -28.23 12.28 8.98
CA PRO A 5 -26.91 11.81 9.39
C PRO A 5 -26.86 10.31 9.14
N LYS A 6 -25.99 9.90 8.21
CA LYS A 6 -25.83 8.50 7.82
C LYS A 6 -25.43 7.73 9.07
N VAL A 7 -26.31 6.86 9.54
CA VAL A 7 -26.11 6.06 10.75
C VAL A 7 -24.83 5.25 10.56
N LEU A 8 -23.76 5.67 11.22
CA LEU A 8 -22.46 5.03 11.13
C LEU A 8 -22.56 3.64 11.80
N PRO A 9 -21.92 2.60 11.26
CA PRO A 9 -22.02 1.25 11.82
C PRO A 9 -21.52 1.18 13.28
N PRO A 10 -22.01 0.20 14.08
CA PRO A 10 -21.64 0.05 15.49
C PRO A 10 -20.12 -0.13 15.70
N ARG A 11 -19.57 0.39 16.81
CA ARG A 11 -18.14 0.30 17.16
C ARG A 11 -17.63 -1.15 17.15
N ALA A 12 -18.41 -2.07 17.73
CA ALA A 12 -18.10 -3.51 17.77
C ALA A 12 -17.95 -4.16 16.39
N TRP A 13 -18.54 -3.57 15.34
CA TRP A 13 -18.41 -4.05 13.96
C TRP A 13 -17.20 -3.44 13.23
N LEU A 14 -16.81 -2.22 13.60
CA LEU A 14 -15.70 -1.48 12.98
C LEU A 14 -14.33 -1.92 13.51
N GLU A 15 -14.18 -2.14 14.82
CA GLU A 15 -12.91 -2.52 15.45
C GLU A 15 -12.24 -3.76 14.85
N PRO A 16 -12.92 -4.92 14.70
CA PRO A 16 -12.29 -6.10 14.11
C PRO A 16 -11.90 -5.86 12.65
N ARG A 17 -12.71 -5.13 11.89
CA ARG A 17 -12.46 -4.81 10.47
C ARG A 17 -11.27 -3.88 10.29
N VAL A 18 -11.12 -2.87 11.15
CA VAL A 18 -9.94 -1.99 11.15
C VAL A 18 -8.67 -2.80 11.45
N LYS A 19 -8.71 -3.75 12.39
CA LYS A 19 -7.57 -4.63 12.68
C LYS A 19 -7.24 -5.53 11.47
N VAL A 20 -8.24 -6.17 10.88
CA VAL A 20 -8.05 -7.02 9.68
C VAL A 20 -7.51 -6.20 8.50
N ALA A 21 -8.07 -5.02 8.22
CA ALA A 21 -7.59 -4.15 7.15
C ALA A 21 -6.14 -3.70 7.37
N ARG A 22 -5.73 -3.45 8.63
CA ARG A 22 -4.35 -3.12 8.97
C ARG A 22 -3.40 -4.30 8.71
N VAL A 23 -3.81 -5.51 9.08
CA VAL A 23 -3.00 -6.72 8.83
C VAL A 23 -2.89 -6.96 7.33
N LEU A 24 -4.00 -6.84 6.59
CA LEU A 24 -4.01 -6.98 5.13
C LEU A 24 -3.15 -5.92 4.43
N SER A 25 -3.20 -4.66 4.85
CA SER A 25 -2.35 -3.60 4.28
C SER A 25 -0.87 -3.84 4.56
N LEU A 26 -0.52 -4.29 5.77
CA LEU A 26 0.85 -4.66 6.13
C LEU A 26 1.34 -5.88 5.34
N LEU A 27 0.52 -6.91 5.20
CA LEU A 27 0.87 -8.10 4.41
C LEU A 27 1.04 -7.74 2.93
N ALA A 28 0.16 -6.91 2.38
CA ALA A 28 0.28 -6.46 0.99
C ALA A 28 1.55 -5.61 0.80
N PHE A 29 1.86 -4.73 1.75
CA PHE A 29 3.09 -3.91 1.72
C PHE A 29 4.35 -4.76 1.80
N LEU A 30 4.39 -5.71 2.74
CA LEU A 30 5.50 -6.66 2.85
C LEU A 30 5.60 -7.54 1.60
N GLY A 31 4.47 -7.90 0.99
CA GLY A 31 4.42 -8.60 -0.30
C GLY A 31 5.02 -7.78 -1.44
N LEU A 32 4.69 -6.49 -1.54
CA LEU A 32 5.28 -5.59 -2.52
C LEU A 32 6.80 -5.43 -2.31
N VAL A 33 7.24 -5.21 -1.07
CA VAL A 33 8.67 -5.14 -0.71
C VAL A 33 9.39 -6.46 -1.04
N GLY A 34 8.79 -7.60 -0.69
CA GLY A 34 9.33 -8.91 -0.97
C GLY A 34 9.45 -9.20 -2.46
N LEU A 35 8.48 -8.73 -3.25
CA LEU A 35 8.47 -8.85 -4.71
C LEU A 35 9.55 -7.98 -5.36
N LEU A 36 9.72 -6.74 -4.89
CA LEU A 36 10.83 -5.85 -5.27
C LEU A 36 12.19 -6.47 -4.92
N CYS A 37 12.38 -6.89 -3.66
CA CYS A 37 13.63 -7.53 -3.24
C CYS A 37 13.90 -8.82 -4.02
N GLY A 38 12.91 -9.70 -4.18
CA GLY A 38 13.07 -10.96 -4.89
C GLY A 38 13.49 -10.75 -6.34
N TYR A 39 12.88 -9.81 -7.04
CA TYR A 39 13.22 -9.53 -8.43
C TYR A 39 14.59 -8.86 -8.59
N TYR A 40 14.90 -7.83 -7.80
CA TYR A 40 16.18 -7.13 -7.89
C TYR A 40 17.37 -7.95 -7.38
N LEU A 41 17.16 -8.90 -6.46
CA LEU A 41 18.22 -9.74 -5.91
C LEU A 41 18.47 -11.02 -6.72
N PHE A 42 17.43 -11.62 -7.30
CA PHE A 42 17.54 -12.93 -7.95
C PHE A 42 17.41 -12.90 -9.48
N VAL A 43 16.75 -11.89 -10.06
CA VAL A 43 16.38 -11.89 -11.50
C VAL A 43 17.03 -10.76 -12.28
N ALA A 44 17.34 -9.64 -11.63
CA ALA A 44 17.91 -8.46 -12.28
C ALA A 44 19.41 -8.62 -12.60
N ASP A 45 19.74 -9.42 -13.62
CA ASP A 45 21.06 -9.39 -14.27
C ASP A 45 21.10 -8.20 -15.26
N LEU A 46 21.16 -6.97 -14.72
CA LEU A 46 21.48 -5.80 -15.54
C LEU A 46 22.99 -5.71 -15.71
N HIS A 47 23.47 -6.16 -16.87
CA HIS A 47 24.79 -5.87 -17.42
C HIS A 47 25.17 -4.37 -17.23
N GLY A 48 25.85 -4.04 -16.11
CA GLY A 48 26.51 -2.76 -15.89
C GLY A 48 25.77 -1.68 -15.07
N ALA A 49 24.49 -1.84 -14.73
CA ALA A 49 23.77 -0.85 -13.90
C ALA A 49 23.49 -1.43 -12.50
N ARG A 50 24.09 -0.85 -11.46
CA ARG A 50 24.03 -1.31 -10.05
C ARG A 50 22.56 -1.47 -9.56
N PRO A 51 21.98 -2.69 -9.57
CA PRO A 51 20.56 -2.91 -9.27
C PRO A 51 20.19 -2.48 -7.85
N TRP A 52 21.16 -2.60 -6.94
CA TRP A 52 21.10 -2.16 -5.56
C TRP A 52 20.83 -0.66 -5.37
N VAL A 53 21.31 0.21 -6.26
CA VAL A 53 21.10 1.66 -6.13
C VAL A 53 19.66 2.04 -6.48
N ILE A 54 19.10 1.40 -7.52
CA ILE A 54 17.70 1.60 -7.92
C ILE A 54 16.77 1.09 -6.81
N LEU A 55 17.05 -0.09 -6.28
CA LEU A 55 16.32 -0.65 -5.14
C LEU A 55 16.38 0.27 -3.92
N LEU A 56 17.55 0.86 -3.62
CA LEU A 56 17.69 1.79 -2.49
C LEU A 56 16.82 3.03 -2.67
N ILE A 57 16.83 3.63 -3.86
CA ILE A 57 16.04 4.82 -4.18
C ILE A 57 14.54 4.53 -4.08
N GLU A 58 14.10 3.32 -4.46
CA GLU A 58 12.71 2.89 -4.32
C GLU A 58 12.35 2.55 -2.88
N LEU A 59 13.23 1.90 -2.13
CA LEU A 59 12.97 1.60 -0.73
C LEU A 59 12.88 2.86 0.13
N VAL A 60 13.56 3.96 -0.22
CA VAL A 60 13.52 5.23 0.55
C VAL A 60 12.08 5.73 0.83
N PRO A 61 11.22 5.99 -0.17
CA PRO A 61 9.85 6.44 0.08
C PRO A 61 9.02 5.39 0.83
N LEU A 62 9.25 4.08 0.60
CA LEU A 62 8.57 3.03 1.36
C LEU A 62 8.99 3.03 2.83
N VAL A 63 10.28 3.16 3.13
CA VAL A 63 10.84 3.14 4.49
C VAL A 63 10.43 4.39 5.25
N LEU A 64 10.34 5.55 4.59
CA LEU A 64 9.79 6.77 5.19
C LEU A 64 8.32 6.60 5.59
N LEU A 65 7.56 5.82 4.81
CA LEU A 65 6.13 5.57 5.04
C LEU A 65 5.84 4.37 5.95
N ALA A 66 6.77 3.42 6.04
CA ALA A 66 6.68 2.24 6.88
C ALA A 66 6.35 2.54 8.35
N PRO A 67 7.03 3.46 9.06
CA PRO A 67 6.67 3.79 10.45
C PRO A 67 5.25 4.38 10.51
N GLY A 68 4.85 5.15 9.50
CA GLY A 68 3.50 5.70 9.37
C GLY A 68 2.41 4.62 9.29
N MET A 69 2.66 3.50 8.59
CA MET A 69 1.73 2.36 8.58
C MET A 69 1.77 1.57 9.88
N LEU A 70 2.97 1.32 10.41
CA LEU A 70 3.18 0.54 11.63
C LEU A 70 2.55 1.21 12.85
N LEU A 71 2.61 2.54 12.97
CA LEU A 71 1.95 3.30 14.03
C LEU A 71 0.41 3.31 13.91
N GLY A 72 -0.16 2.75 12.84
CA GLY A 72 -1.61 2.72 12.63
C GLY A 72 -2.22 4.10 12.36
N SER A 73 -1.38 5.06 11.96
CA SER A 73 -1.81 6.42 11.61
C SER A 73 -2.70 6.38 10.36
N ALA A 74 -3.85 7.07 10.42
CA ALA A 74 -4.70 7.27 9.26
C ALA A 74 -3.95 8.03 8.14
N ARG A 75 -3.12 9.02 8.51
CA ARG A 75 -2.28 9.76 7.56
C ARG A 75 -1.24 8.86 6.89
N GLY A 76 -0.62 7.95 7.64
CA GLY A 76 0.37 7.01 7.10
C GLY A 76 -0.22 6.12 6.00
N HIS A 77 -1.39 5.54 6.24
CA HIS A 77 -2.08 4.73 5.23
C HIS A 77 -2.57 5.56 4.04
N SER A 78 -3.03 6.80 4.26
CA SER A 78 -3.41 7.71 3.16
C SER A 78 -2.23 8.06 2.26
N TRP A 79 -1.07 8.38 2.84
CA TRP A 79 0.14 8.65 2.06
C TRP A 79 0.62 7.43 1.28
N MET A 80 0.51 6.22 1.84
CA MET A 80 0.84 5.00 1.10
C MET A 80 -0.07 4.78 -0.09
N CYS A 81 -1.36 5.12 0.01
CA CYS A 81 -2.26 5.12 -1.13
C CYS A 81 -1.75 6.02 -2.27
N PHE A 82 -1.11 7.16 -1.96
CA PHE A 82 -0.52 8.01 -3.00
C PHE A 82 0.78 7.42 -3.55
N VAL A 83 1.70 7.02 -2.68
CA VAL A 83 3.01 6.50 -3.11
C VAL A 83 2.88 5.20 -3.91
N VAL A 84 1.96 4.31 -3.54
CA VAL A 84 1.75 3.05 -4.27
C VAL A 84 1.27 3.25 -5.72
N ASN A 85 0.64 4.39 -6.04
CA ASN A 85 0.30 4.70 -7.44
C ASN A 85 1.54 4.92 -8.30
N LEU A 86 2.63 5.46 -7.73
CA LEU A 86 3.90 5.59 -8.46
C LEU A 86 4.47 4.21 -8.80
N TYR A 87 4.39 3.25 -7.87
CA TYR A 87 4.77 1.85 -8.10
C TYR A 87 3.89 1.17 -9.13
N PHE A 88 2.58 1.47 -9.14
CA PHE A 88 1.68 0.98 -10.18
C PHE A 88 2.07 1.47 -11.57
N ILE A 89 2.38 2.76 -11.73
CA ILE A 89 2.82 3.32 -13.02
C ILE A 89 4.13 2.67 -13.46
N LYS A 90 5.08 2.48 -12.54
CA LYS A 90 6.33 1.78 -12.82
C LYS A 90 6.08 0.34 -13.27
N GLY A 91 5.24 -0.41 -12.55
CA GLY A 91 4.86 -1.77 -12.93
C GLY A 91 4.21 -1.82 -14.31
N ALA A 92 3.36 -0.85 -14.63
CA ALA A 92 2.76 -0.71 -15.96
C ALA A 92 3.82 -0.45 -17.04
N LEU A 93 4.79 0.43 -16.79
CA LEU A 93 5.91 0.66 -17.71
C LEU A 93 6.75 -0.60 -17.92
N ALA A 94 7.08 -1.32 -16.84
CA ALA A 94 7.79 -2.59 -16.90
C ALA A 94 6.98 -3.70 -17.60
N ALA A 95 5.64 -3.61 -17.60
CA ALA A 95 4.77 -4.55 -18.30
C ALA A 95 4.86 -4.38 -19.83
N TYR A 96 5.23 -3.19 -20.32
CA TYR A 96 5.46 -2.95 -21.75
C TYR A 96 6.83 -3.47 -22.23
N ASP A 97 7.78 -3.69 -21.33
CA ASP A 97 9.09 -4.25 -21.67
C ASP A 97 8.99 -5.79 -21.81
N PRO A 98 9.27 -6.39 -22.99
CA PRO A 98 9.14 -7.84 -23.20
C PRO A 98 9.99 -8.68 -22.25
N ASN A 99 11.13 -8.14 -21.82
CA ASN A 99 12.05 -8.82 -20.90
C ASN A 99 11.61 -8.74 -19.43
N ARG A 100 10.68 -7.83 -19.10
CA ARG A 100 10.22 -7.56 -17.72
C ARG A 100 8.70 -7.65 -17.54
N GLN A 101 7.99 -8.06 -18.58
CA GLN A 101 6.53 -8.01 -18.65
C GLN A 101 5.84 -8.68 -17.45
N TRP A 102 6.28 -9.90 -17.11
CA TRP A 102 5.73 -10.66 -15.98
C TRP A 102 5.95 -9.97 -14.64
N PHE A 103 7.13 -9.38 -14.44
CA PHE A 103 7.42 -8.62 -13.23
C PHE A 103 6.59 -7.34 -13.16
N GLY A 104 6.46 -6.62 -14.26
CA GLY A 104 5.63 -5.42 -14.33
C GLY A 104 4.17 -5.69 -13.97
N VAL A 105 3.59 -6.77 -14.51
CA VAL A 105 2.22 -7.19 -14.17
C VAL A 105 2.09 -7.57 -12.69
N LEU A 106 3.07 -8.29 -12.15
CA LEU A 106 3.11 -8.68 -10.73
C LEU A 106 3.24 -7.45 -9.80
N GLU A 107 4.12 -6.51 -10.11
CA GLU A 107 4.30 -5.25 -9.38
C GLU A 107 3.03 -4.39 -9.44
N MET A 108 2.38 -4.36 -10.59
CA MET A 108 1.13 -3.63 -10.81
C MET A 108 -0.03 -4.23 -9.99
N LEU A 109 -0.18 -5.56 -9.98
CA LEU A 109 -1.19 -6.26 -9.18
C LEU A 109 -0.92 -6.13 -7.67
N ALA A 110 0.34 -6.26 -7.23
CA ALA A 110 0.71 -6.08 -5.84
C ALA A 110 0.45 -4.64 -5.36
N SER A 111 0.78 -3.65 -6.18
CA SER A 111 0.49 -2.23 -5.93
C SER A 111 -1.01 -1.98 -5.78
N LEU A 112 -1.83 -2.59 -6.66
CA LEU A 112 -3.28 -2.49 -6.59
C LEU A 112 -3.84 -3.13 -5.30
N ALA A 113 -3.30 -4.28 -4.89
CA ALA A 113 -3.70 -4.93 -3.64
C ALA A 113 -3.37 -4.07 -2.41
N VAL A 114 -2.18 -3.46 -2.37
CA VAL A 114 -1.79 -2.50 -1.32
C VAL A 114 -2.73 -1.30 -1.32
N PHE A 115 -3.05 -0.74 -2.49
CA PHE A 115 -3.98 0.38 -2.62
C PHE A 115 -5.37 0.04 -2.07
N CYS A 116 -5.97 -1.07 -2.49
CA CYS A 116 -7.30 -1.49 -2.05
C CYS A 116 -7.36 -1.72 -0.53
N THR A 117 -6.36 -2.41 0.03
CA THR A 117 -6.30 -2.71 1.46
C THR A 117 -6.04 -1.45 2.31
N ALA A 118 -5.15 -0.56 1.87
CA ALA A 118 -4.90 0.72 2.53
C ALA A 118 -6.13 1.64 2.49
N LEU A 119 -6.84 1.70 1.35
CA LEU A 119 -8.06 2.50 1.21
C LEU A 119 -9.19 2.00 2.11
N LEU A 120 -9.37 0.68 2.22
CA LEU A 120 -10.32 0.08 3.16
C LEU A 120 -9.97 0.43 4.61
N TYR A 121 -8.69 0.37 4.99
CA TYR A 121 -8.23 0.78 6.32
C TYR A 121 -8.55 2.25 6.61
N VAL A 122 -8.18 3.17 5.70
CA VAL A 122 -8.44 4.61 5.86
C VAL A 122 -9.93 4.86 6.01
N ARG A 123 -10.76 4.21 5.19
CA ARG A 123 -12.22 4.37 5.23
C ARG A 123 -12.81 3.95 6.57
N TRP A 124 -12.43 2.77 7.08
CA TRP A 124 -12.94 2.28 8.36
C TRP A 124 -12.36 3.02 9.56
N ARG A 125 -11.08 3.41 9.51
CA ARG A 125 -10.44 4.20 10.57
C ARG A 125 -11.03 5.60 10.68
N HIS A 126 -11.34 6.24 9.56
CA HIS A 126 -12.01 7.54 9.54
C HIS A 126 -13.43 7.46 10.11
N GLN A 127 -14.18 6.39 9.82
CA GLN A 127 -15.50 6.15 10.41
C GLN A 127 -15.42 5.95 11.93
N LEU A 128 -14.41 5.19 12.41
CA LEU A 128 -14.18 4.97 13.84
C LEU A 128 -13.80 6.27 14.57
N ASN A 129 -12.88 7.06 14.02
CA ASN A 129 -12.45 8.31 14.64
C ASN A 129 -13.61 9.32 14.76
N ARG A 130 -14.50 9.43 13.75
CA ARG A 130 -15.70 10.28 13.86
C ARG A 130 -16.63 9.82 14.97
N ARG A 131 -16.81 8.49 15.12
CA ARG A 131 -17.61 7.92 16.21
C ARG A 131 -17.02 8.15 17.59
N LEU A 132 -15.70 8.21 17.72
CA LEU A 132 -15.02 8.50 18.99
C LEU A 132 -15.14 9.98 19.38
N ALA A 133 -15.23 10.88 18.40
CA ALA A 133 -15.44 12.31 18.66
C ALA A 133 -16.91 12.65 19.00
N GLU A 134 -17.85 11.77 18.68
CA GLU A 134 -19.30 11.93 18.96
C GLU A 134 -19.75 11.38 20.33
N ALA A 135 -18.93 10.61 21.05
CA ALA A 135 -19.26 10.07 22.37
C ALA A 135 -18.35 10.64 23.46
#